data_AF-A0A972UXG0-F1
#
_entry.id   AF-A0A972UXG0-F1
#
_cell.length_a   1.000
_cell.length_b   1.000
_cell.length_c   1.000
_cell.angle_alpha   90.00
_cell.angle_beta   90.00
_cell.angle_gamma   90.00
#
_symmetry.space_group_name_H-M   'P 1'
#
loop_
_entity.id
_entity.type
_entity.pdbx_description
1 polymer ?
#
loop_
_entity_poly.entity_id
_entity_poly.type
_entity_poly.pdbx_seq_one_letter_code
_entity_poly.pdbx_strand_id
1 'polypeptide(L)' 'MILFFKTPQESIIAVGSQKRISEDFVSRLNWLFGGAELLQLEVMKGWFIGPRKEMLTPWSTNAVEIT' A
#
# COMPACT_ATOMS: atom_id res chain seq x y z
N MET A 1 -4.68 11.07 -1.54
CA MET A 1 -3.28 10.93 -1.07
C MET A 1 -2.76 9.56 -1.44
N ILE A 2 -1.45 9.44 -1.64
CA ILE A 2 -0.78 8.16 -1.82
C ILE A 2 0.05 7.93 -0.56
N LEU A 3 -0.05 6.74 0.01
CA LEU A 3 0.76 6.28 1.14
C LEU A 3 1.67 5.17 0.63
N PHE A 4 2.91 5.16 1.09
CA PHE A 4 3.88 4.15 0.71
C PHE A 4 4.17 3.25 1.91
N PHE A 5 4.09 1.94 1.71
CA PHE A 5 4.46 0.94 2.69
C PHE A 5 5.65 0.15 2.16
N LYS A 6 6.62 -0.10 3.04
CA LYS A 6 7.80 -0.90 2.74
C LYS A 6 7.65 -2.27 3.42
N THR A 7 7.68 -3.33 2.63
CA THR A 7 7.62 -4.69 3.18
C THR A 7 8.99 -5.12 3.73
N PRO A 8 9.04 -6.13 4.61
CA PRO A 8 10.32 -6.71 5.08
C PRO A 8 11.20 -7.25 3.95
N GLN A 9 10.62 -7.55 2.79
CA GLN A 9 11.31 -8.01 1.58
C GLN A 9 11.73 -6.85 0.65
N GLU A 10 11.81 -5.62 1.17
CA GLU A 10 12.24 -4.43 0.44
C GLU A 10 11.33 -4.05 -0.76
N SER A 11 10.12 -4.60 -0.82
CA SER A 11 9.12 -4.25 -1.83
C SER A 11 8.27 -3.08 -1.37
N ILE A 12 7.72 -2.34 -2.34
CA ILE A 12 6.93 -1.13 -2.08
C ILE A 12 5.49 -1.37 -2.45
N ILE A 13 4.58 -1.03 -1.54
CA ILE A 13 3.14 -1.03 -1.75
C ILE A 13 2.67 0.43 -1.71
N ALA A 14 2.07 0.90 -2.80
CA ALA A 14 1.49 2.24 -2.88
C ALA A 14 -0.03 2.16 -2.72
N VAL A 15 -0.57 2.80 -1.68
CA VAL A 15 -1.99 2.81 -1.37
C VAL A 15 -2.58 4.17 -1.71
N GLY A 16 -3.50 4.20 -2.68
CA GLY A 16 -4.28 5.39 -3.00
C GLY A 16 -5.52 5.49 -2.10
N SER A 17 -5.66 6.61 -1.38
CA SER A 17 -6.87 6.90 -0.61
C SER A 17 -7.40 8.29 -0.90
N GLN A 18 -8.73 8.42 -1.00
CA GLN A 18 -9.40 9.71 -1.13
C GLN A 18 -9.54 10.44 0.23
N LYS A 19 -9.52 9.69 1.35
CA LYS A 19 -9.69 10.21 2.72
C LYS A 19 -8.39 10.11 3.51
N ARG A 20 -8.24 10.95 4.54
CA ARG A 20 -7.17 10.78 5.53
C ARG A 20 -7.35 9.46 6.25
N ILE A 21 -6.27 8.68 6.28
CA ILE A 21 -6.22 7.40 6.99
C ILE A 21 -5.83 7.69 8.44
N SER A 22 -6.55 7.10 9.40
CA SER A 22 -6.23 7.18 10.83
C SER A 22 -5.11 6.20 11.21
N GLU A 23 -4.45 6.43 12.35
CA GLU A 23 -3.39 5.55 12.84
C GLU A 23 -3.87 4.10 13.07
N ASP A 24 -5.11 3.90 13.53
CA ASP A 24 -5.71 2.56 13.65
C ASP A 24 -5.74 1.83 12.30
N PHE A 25 -6.14 2.53 11.24
CA PHE A 25 -6.22 1.95 9.91
C PHE A 25 -4.83 1.71 9.31
N VAL A 26 -3.84 2.55 9.62
CA VAL A 26 -2.44 2.29 9.27
C VAL A 26 -1.96 1.00 9.94
N SER A 27 -2.28 0.78 11.22
CA SER A 27 -1.93 -0.45 11.93
C SER A 27 -2.55 -1.70 11.28
N ARG A 28 -3.82 -1.61 10.88
CA ARG A 28 -4.49 -2.70 10.11
C ARG A 28 -3.82 -2.95 8.77
N LEU A 29 -3.43 -1.90 8.04
CA LEU A 29 -2.72 -2.03 6.78
C LEU A 29 -1.32 -2.64 6.97
N ASN A 30 -0.59 -2.25 8.01
CA ASN A 30 0.69 -2.86 8.35
C ASN A 30 0.54 -4.37 8.56
N TRP A 31 -0.49 -4.80 9.30
CA TRP A 31 -0.80 -6.22 9.47
C TRP A 31 -1.19 -6.90 8.15
N LEU A 32 -2.12 -6.29 7.39
CA LEU A 32 -2.62 -6.82 6.12
C LEU A 32 -1.50 -7.03 5.10
N PHE A 33 -0.51 -6.14 5.07
CA PHE A 33 0.64 -6.22 4.18
C PHE A 33 1.79 -7.06 4.74
N GLY A 34 1.53 -7.89 5.76
CA GLY A 34 2.51 -8.83 6.30
C GLY A 34 3.62 -8.16 7.11
N GLY A 35 3.28 -7.11 7.88
CA GLY A 35 4.23 -6.35 8.68
C GLY A 35 4.95 -5.26 7.90
N ALA A 36 4.35 -4.73 6.83
CA ALA A 36 4.93 -3.60 6.11
C ALA A 36 4.88 -2.33 6.97
N GLU A 37 5.90 -1.49 6.85
CA GLU A 37 5.99 -0.23 7.60
C GLU A 37 5.57 0.96 6.72
N LEU A 38 4.79 1.87 7.29
CA LEU A 38 4.42 3.11 6.61
C LEU A 38 5.64 4.04 6.49
N LEU A 39 5.96 4.41 5.26
CA LEU A 39 6.94 5.44 4.97
C LEU A 39 6.28 6.82 5.04
N GLN A 40 6.81 7.70 5.90
CA GLN A 40 6.38 9.10 6.00
C GLN A 40 6.97 9.95 4.86
N LEU A 41 6.67 9.56 3.61
CA LEU A 41 7.16 10.19 2.40
C LEU A 41 5.98 10.51 1.47
N GLU A 42 5.91 11.74 0.97
CA GLU A 42 4.90 12.13 -0.03
C GLU A 42 5.31 11.74 -1.45
N VAL A 43 6.62 11.65 -1.70
CA VAL A 43 7.20 11.33 -3.01
C VAL A 43 8.38 10.39 -2.81
N MET A 44 8.40 9.29 -3.57
CA MET A 44 9.58 8.44 -3.69
C MET A 44 10.32 8.71 -5.00
N LYS A 45 11.64 8.89 -4.89
CA LYS A 45 12.54 9.08 -6.04
C LYS A 45 13.27 7.78 -6.32
N GLY A 46 13.36 7.41 -7.59
CA GLY A 46 14.09 6.22 -8.02
C GLY A 46 13.41 5.52 -9.19
N TRP A 47 13.96 4.37 -9.55
CA TRP A 47 13.39 3.47 -10.55
C TRP A 47 12.68 2.34 -9.83
N PHE A 48 11.39 2.16 -10.15
CA PHE A 48 10.58 1.10 -9.56
C PHE A 48 10.02 0.22 -10.68
N ILE A 49 9.99 -1.09 -10.43
CA ILE A 49 9.42 -2.08 -11.34
C ILE A 49 8.18 -2.64 -10.66
N GLY A 50 7.06 -2.63 -11.36
CA GLY A 50 5.79 -3.11 -10.84
C GLY A 50 4.77 -3.35 -11.95
N PRO A 51 3.59 -3.89 -11.59
CA PRO A 51 2.49 -4.04 -12.52
C PRO A 51 2.06 -2.68 -13.07
N ARG A 52 1.55 -2.66 -14.32
CA ARG A 52 1.02 -1.44 -14.92
C ARG A 52 -0.17 -0.93 -14.09
N LYS A 53 -0.34 0.39 -14.02
CA LYS A 53 -1.44 1.03 -13.28
C LYS A 53 -2.83 0.48 -13.67
N GLU A 54 -2.99 0.09 -14.92
CA GLU A 54 -4.22 -0.46 -15.49
C GLU A 54 -4.39 -1.97 -15.24
N MET A 55 -3.38 -2.63 -14.68
CA MET A 55 -3.39 -4.06 -14.42
C MET A 55 -4.03 -4.35 -13.06
N LEU A 56 -5.31 -4.69 -13.07
CA LEU A 56 -6.00 -5.24 -11.90
C LEU A 56 -5.40 -6.61 -11.56
N THR A 57 -4.76 -6.73 -10.40
CA THR A 57 -4.30 -8.02 -9.89
C THR A 57 -5.51 -8.79 -9.32
N PRO A 58 -5.51 -10.14 -9.31
CA PRO A 58 -6.62 -10.93 -8.73
C PRO A 58 -6.94 -10.57 -7.27
N TRP A 59 -5.95 -10.05 -6.53
CA TRP A 59 -6.10 -9.56 -5.17
C TRP A 59 -6.97 -8.30 -5.08
N SER A 60 -6.96 -7.44 -6.12
CA SER A 60 -7.76 -6.21 -6.16
C SER A 60 -9.27 -6.46 -6.19
N THR A 61 -9.70 -7.62 -6.69
CA THR A 61 -11.12 -8.02 -6.73
C THR A 61 -11.57 -8.66 -5.41
N ASN A 62 -10.71 -9.43 -4.73
CA ASN A 62 -11.08 -10.14 -3.51
C ASN A 62 -10.96 -9.29 -2.22
N ALA A 63 -10.13 -8.24 -2.23
CA ALA A 63 -9.93 -7.38 -1.06
C ALA A 63 -11.10 -6.40 -0.78
N VAL A 64 -12.10 -6.35 -1.66
CA VAL A 64 -13.32 -5.53 -1.46
C VAL A 64 -14.23 -6.13 -0.37
N GLU A 65 -14.11 -7.43 -0.08
CA GLU A 65 -15.02 -8.14 0.83
C GLU A 65 -14.43 -8.41 2.23
N ILE A 66 -13.18 -8.01 2.49
CA ILE A 66 -12.59 -8.11 3.84
C ILE A 66 -13.10 -6.91 4.67
N THR A 67 -14.25 -7.10 5.33
CA THR A 67 -14.85 -6.13 6.27
C THR A 67 -14.56 -6.53 7.71
#